data_AF-A0A143PUG8-F1
#
_entry.id   AF-A0A143PUG8-F1
#
_cell.length_a   1.000
_cell.length_b   1.000
_cell.length_c   1.000
_cell.angle_alpha   90.00
_cell.angle_beta   90.00
_cell.angle_gamma   90.00
#
_symmetry.space_group_name_H-M   'P 1'
#
loop_
_entity.id
_entity.type
_entity.pdbx_description
1 polymer ?
#
loop_
_entity_poly.entity_id
_entity_poly.type
_entity_poly.pdbx_seq_one_letter_code
_entity_poly.pdbx_strand_id
1 'polypeptide(L)'
;MSTNAPVRWVTHRLNGTFIVGGSYLGSRYAPLPLSWPVAHAGAWIVSHAMSSVRDALVDNLRAVFPHESEGQLRRRAYRTCHTYTDDWMDFMRSLSWSRAQVLERFSYERADRLTDALALGRGVILVTGHFGNWEAGAVLMKALQVPLTVVAMPEPDPNVNWIRHRVRTELQADTIEVRQSLDTPLQIRRRLTEGRTVAMLMDRHVERDRVPVTMFGRRTHFLGAPALLAYLTGAPLVPIFLVREGRGRFRARPQEPIIIDRAGNRDELVLRAAQQVATLLEREIEARPECWYQFYRYWEDQPETNAERRLVRRSLGEGGTPDAEPPTAERPETNAERGTPHAERPTPSAERRTSDAAAAASPQRGSALEGRAGSPSPAQKAVSLPIPGKDAS
;
A
#
# COMPACT_ATOMS: atom_id res chain seq x y z
N MET A 1 20.00 23.29 -2.65
CA MET A 1 20.18 22.36 -1.51
C MET A 1 18.83 21.70 -1.26
N SER A 2 18.63 20.46 -1.74
CA SER A 2 17.38 19.74 -1.54
C SER A 2 17.36 19.22 -0.10
N THR A 3 16.45 19.76 0.71
CA THR A 3 16.13 19.22 2.02
C THR A 3 15.46 17.86 1.81
N ASN A 4 16.26 16.78 1.80
CA ASN A 4 15.77 15.40 1.82
C ASN A 4 15.18 15.10 3.20
N ALA A 5 14.08 15.77 3.55
CA ALA A 5 13.22 15.27 4.60
C ALA A 5 12.73 13.89 4.15
N PRO A 6 12.97 12.84 4.93
CA PRO A 6 12.57 11.50 4.55
C PRO A 6 11.04 11.46 4.42
N VAL A 7 10.59 10.82 3.34
CA VAL A 7 9.20 10.84 2.94
C VAL A 7 8.31 10.25 4.05
N ARG A 8 7.21 10.93 4.39
CA ARG A 8 6.39 10.69 5.60
C ARG A 8 5.93 9.24 5.78
N TRP A 9 5.70 8.51 4.69
CA TRP A 9 5.27 7.11 4.72
C TRP A 9 6.39 6.08 4.91
N VAL A 10 7.65 6.50 4.82
CA VAL A 10 8.83 5.64 5.08
C VAL A 10 9.28 5.77 6.55
N THR A 11 8.92 6.86 7.22
CA THR A 11 9.34 7.18 8.58
C THR A 11 8.28 6.84 9.62
N HIS A 12 8.17 5.55 9.95
CA HIS A 12 7.41 5.11 11.11
C HIS A 12 8.23 4.17 11.99
N ARG A 13 8.00 4.20 13.31
CA ARG A 13 8.76 3.41 14.30
C ARG A 13 8.70 1.90 14.08
N LEU A 14 7.73 1.41 13.29
CA LEU A 14 7.61 -0.02 12.94
C LEU A 14 8.70 -0.52 11.98
N ASN A 15 9.39 0.38 11.27
CA ASN A 15 10.41 0.04 10.29
C ASN A 15 11.84 0.24 10.84
N GLY A 16 12.02 0.02 12.14
CA GLY A 16 13.31 0.22 12.82
C GLY A 16 14.13 -1.07 12.91
N THR A 17 15.45 -0.91 13.02
CA THR A 17 16.41 -2.02 13.20
C THR A 17 15.97 -3.05 14.23
N PHE A 18 15.44 -2.62 15.38
CA PHE A 18 15.04 -3.55 16.45
C PHE A 18 13.90 -4.48 16.01
N ILE A 19 12.88 -3.95 15.33
CA ILE A 19 11.72 -4.73 14.90
C ILE A 19 12.11 -5.62 13.72
N VAL A 20 12.74 -5.05 12.69
CA VAL A 20 13.10 -5.80 11.47
C VAL A 20 14.20 -6.83 11.77
N GLY A 21 15.26 -6.43 12.48
CA GLY A 21 16.35 -7.32 12.87
C GLY A 21 15.92 -8.37 13.90
N GLY A 22 15.14 -7.97 14.91
CA GLY A 22 14.61 -8.88 15.92
C GLY A 22 13.67 -9.93 15.33
N SER A 23 12.78 -9.54 14.41
CA SER A 23 11.91 -10.50 13.71
C SER A 23 12.68 -11.39 12.73
N TYR A 24 13.67 -10.86 12.01
CA TYR A 24 14.52 -11.64 11.12
C TYR A 24 15.35 -12.70 11.88
N LEU A 25 16.01 -12.35 12.98
CA LEU A 25 16.74 -13.30 13.81
C LEU A 25 15.79 -14.22 14.59
N GLY A 26 14.76 -13.66 15.21
CA GLY A 26 13.78 -14.40 16.01
C GLY A 26 13.02 -15.44 15.20
N SER A 27 12.64 -15.14 13.96
CA SER A 27 11.97 -16.10 13.08
C SER A 27 12.86 -17.27 12.64
N ARG A 28 14.19 -17.17 12.79
CA ARG A 28 15.13 -18.26 12.50
C ARG A 28 15.41 -19.14 13.70
N TYR A 29 15.56 -18.52 14.87
CA TYR A 29 16.06 -19.23 16.06
C TYR A 29 14.99 -19.51 17.11
N ALA A 30 13.89 -18.74 17.15
CA ALA A 30 12.84 -18.96 18.14
C ALA A 30 11.93 -20.14 17.74
N PRO A 31 11.39 -20.90 18.71
CA PRO A 31 10.37 -21.91 18.46
C PRO A 31 9.13 -21.36 17.74
N LEU A 32 8.57 -22.13 16.80
CA LEU A 32 7.35 -21.75 16.05
C LEU A 32 6.17 -21.33 16.96
N PRO A 33 5.88 -21.99 18.09
CA PRO A 33 4.75 -21.59 18.95
C PRO A 33 4.84 -20.17 19.49
N LEU A 34 6.05 -19.58 19.58
CA LEU A 34 6.24 -18.23 20.09
C LEU A 34 5.99 -17.15 19.04
N SER A 35 5.92 -17.48 17.74
CA SER A 35 5.83 -16.47 16.68
C SER A 35 4.57 -15.62 16.74
N TRP A 36 3.40 -16.24 16.78
CA TRP A 36 2.14 -15.50 16.80
C TRP A 36 1.88 -14.81 18.14
N PRO A 37 2.17 -15.40 19.32
CA PRO A 37 2.12 -14.65 20.57
C PRO A 37 2.98 -13.38 20.56
N VAL A 38 4.21 -13.44 20.02
CA VAL A 38 5.07 -12.27 19.86
C VAL A 38 4.47 -11.27 18.85
N ALA A 39 3.92 -11.75 17.74
CA ALA A 39 3.22 -10.92 16.76
C ALA A 39 2.06 -10.14 17.42
N HIS A 40 1.21 -10.84 18.14
CA HIS A 40 0.02 -10.29 18.79
C HIS A 40 0.40 -9.32 19.91
N ALA A 41 1.46 -9.60 20.68
CA ALA A 41 2.00 -8.65 21.66
C ALA A 41 2.50 -7.38 20.96
N GLY A 42 3.18 -7.52 19.82
CA GLY A 42 3.54 -6.40 18.94
C GLY A 42 2.31 -5.59 18.52
N ALA A 43 1.28 -6.25 17.98
CA ALA A 43 0.05 -5.57 17.55
C ALA A 43 -0.64 -4.83 18.70
N TRP A 44 -0.66 -5.43 19.90
CA TRP A 44 -1.19 -4.78 21.09
C TRP A 44 -0.40 -3.51 21.44
N ILE A 45 0.94 -3.58 21.45
CA ILE A 45 1.81 -2.42 21.70
C ILE A 45 1.56 -1.33 20.66
N VAL A 46 1.54 -1.66 19.37
CA VAL A 46 1.31 -0.68 18.29
C VAL A 46 -0.04 -0.01 18.44
N SER A 47 -1.10 -0.78 18.68
CA SER A 47 -2.46 -0.23 18.78
C SER A 47 -2.71 0.63 20.03
N HIS A 48 -1.98 0.38 21.13
CA HIS A 48 -2.20 1.07 22.41
C HIS A 48 -1.17 2.17 22.69
N ALA A 49 0.10 1.97 22.33
CA ALA A 49 1.18 2.91 22.62
C ALA A 49 1.49 3.88 21.46
N MET A 50 1.06 3.59 20.23
CA MET A 50 1.33 4.42 19.05
C MET A 50 0.06 5.12 18.56
N SER A 51 -0.34 6.18 19.26
CA SER A 51 -1.55 6.95 18.93
C SER A 51 -1.57 7.46 17.49
N SER A 52 -0.45 7.98 16.98
CA SER A 52 -0.35 8.48 15.61
C SER A 52 -0.66 7.44 14.54
N VAL A 53 -0.21 6.20 14.72
CA VAL A 53 -0.50 5.09 13.80
C VAL A 53 -1.97 4.70 13.86
N ARG A 54 -2.51 4.55 15.08
CA ARG A 54 -3.92 4.21 15.26
C ARG A 54 -4.84 5.29 14.67
N ASP A 55 -4.56 6.56 14.93
CA ASP A 55 -5.40 7.66 14.47
C ASP A 55 -5.31 7.80 12.94
N ALA A 56 -4.13 7.59 12.35
CA ALA A 56 -3.97 7.48 10.90
C ALA A 56 -4.79 6.34 10.27
N LEU A 57 -4.76 5.14 10.87
CA LEU A 57 -5.56 4.01 10.39
C LEU A 57 -7.06 4.31 10.46
N VAL A 58 -7.53 4.90 11.56
CA VAL A 58 -8.93 5.32 11.71
C VAL A 58 -9.31 6.37 10.66
N ASP A 59 -8.47 7.38 10.44
CA ASP A 59 -8.69 8.41 9.43
C ASP A 59 -8.77 7.84 8.01
N ASN A 60 -7.91 6.87 7.69
CA ASN A 60 -7.90 6.19 6.40
C ASN A 60 -9.16 5.34 6.20
N LEU A 61 -9.54 4.56 7.22
CA LEU A 61 -10.71 3.68 7.19
C LEU A 61 -12.03 4.48 7.16
N ARG A 62 -12.05 5.72 7.64
CA ARG A 62 -13.22 6.61 7.52
C ARG A 62 -13.57 6.94 6.07
N ALA A 63 -12.58 6.95 5.17
CA ALA A 63 -12.85 7.10 3.73
C ALA A 63 -13.49 5.85 3.14
N VAL A 64 -13.09 4.66 3.61
CA VAL A 64 -13.60 3.35 3.14
C VAL A 64 -15.01 3.09 3.71
N PHE A 65 -15.25 3.44 4.97
CA PHE A 65 -16.50 3.19 5.69
C PHE A 65 -17.05 4.47 6.33
N PRO A 66 -17.58 5.42 5.52
CA PRO A 66 -18.02 6.73 6.01
C PRO A 66 -19.21 6.68 6.99
N HIS A 67 -19.96 5.59 6.99
CA HIS A 67 -21.14 5.39 7.84
C HIS A 67 -20.84 4.64 9.14
N GLU A 68 -19.61 4.14 9.34
CA GLU A 68 -19.23 3.45 10.57
C GLU A 68 -18.92 4.43 11.70
N SER A 69 -19.30 4.05 12.91
CA SER A 69 -18.95 4.78 14.13
C SER A 69 -17.44 4.73 14.40
N GLU A 70 -16.94 5.72 15.14
CA GLU A 70 -15.55 5.79 15.59
C GLU A 70 -15.11 4.49 16.32
N GLY A 71 -16.00 3.86 17.08
CA GLY A 71 -15.72 2.59 17.76
C GLY A 71 -15.54 1.40 16.81
N GLN A 72 -16.31 1.35 15.71
CA GLN A 72 -16.17 0.33 14.66
C GLN A 72 -14.86 0.53 13.88
N LEU A 73 -14.55 1.78 13.51
CA LEU A 73 -13.30 2.14 12.84
C LEU A 73 -12.08 1.79 13.70
N ARG A 74 -12.11 2.06 15.02
CA ARG A 74 -11.04 1.67 15.94
C ARG A 74 -10.84 0.17 16.04
N ARG A 75 -11.92 -0.63 16.01
CA ARG A 75 -11.81 -2.10 15.95
C ARG A 75 -11.21 -2.58 14.64
N ARG A 76 -11.54 -1.95 13.51
CA ARG A 76 -10.91 -2.23 12.21
C ARG A 76 -9.43 -1.88 12.23
N ALA A 77 -9.06 -0.69 12.72
CA ALA A 77 -7.66 -0.29 12.88
C ALA A 77 -6.86 -1.26 13.77
N TYR A 78 -7.44 -1.72 14.88
CA TYR A 78 -6.85 -2.75 15.73
C TYR A 78 -6.63 -4.07 14.96
N ARG A 79 -7.64 -4.52 14.19
CA ARG A 79 -7.51 -5.69 13.30
C ARG A 79 -6.42 -5.48 12.25
N THR A 80 -6.29 -4.30 11.66
CA THR A 80 -5.20 -4.00 10.71
C THR A 80 -3.83 -4.17 11.35
N CYS A 81 -3.60 -3.67 12.57
CA CYS A 81 -2.35 -3.88 13.30
C CYS A 81 -2.08 -5.38 13.53
N HIS A 82 -3.10 -6.14 13.92
CA HIS A 82 -2.97 -7.57 14.17
C HIS A 82 -2.67 -8.36 12.88
N THR A 83 -3.39 -8.08 11.79
CA THR A 83 -3.16 -8.73 10.50
C THR A 83 -1.78 -8.38 9.95
N TYR A 84 -1.33 -7.13 10.08
CA TYR A 84 0.02 -6.73 9.67
C TYR A 84 1.10 -7.51 10.42
N THR A 85 1.00 -7.65 11.74
CA THR A 85 1.99 -8.41 12.51
C THR A 85 1.96 -9.90 12.20
N ASP A 86 0.78 -10.46 11.94
CA ASP A 86 0.62 -11.84 11.50
C ASP A 86 1.28 -12.05 10.12
N ASP A 87 1.02 -11.16 9.17
CA ASP A 87 1.62 -11.20 7.83
C ASP A 87 3.13 -11.03 7.89
N TRP A 88 3.63 -10.10 8.70
CA TRP A 88 5.06 -9.90 8.89
C TRP A 88 5.74 -11.15 9.46
N MET A 89 5.13 -11.78 10.46
CA MET A 89 5.66 -13.02 11.04
C MET A 89 5.55 -14.22 10.09
N ASP A 90 4.44 -14.35 9.37
CA ASP A 90 4.25 -15.41 8.38
C ASP A 90 5.28 -15.25 7.23
N PHE A 91 5.55 -14.02 6.77
CA PHE A 91 6.62 -13.73 5.81
C PHE A 91 8.00 -14.13 6.37
N MET A 92 8.36 -13.67 7.57
CA MET A 92 9.66 -13.96 8.16
C MET A 92 9.89 -15.47 8.34
N ARG A 93 8.86 -16.22 8.75
CA ARG A 93 8.93 -17.69 8.82
C ARG A 93 9.00 -18.35 7.45
N SER A 94 8.35 -17.78 6.45
CA SER A 94 8.37 -18.31 5.08
C SER A 94 9.75 -18.31 4.43
N LEU A 95 10.68 -17.48 4.90
CA LEU A 95 12.08 -17.47 4.45
C LEU A 95 12.81 -18.80 4.70
N SER A 96 12.33 -19.60 5.65
CA SER A 96 12.89 -20.92 6.00
C SER A 96 12.17 -22.10 5.32
N TRP A 97 11.10 -21.84 4.58
CA TRP A 97 10.34 -22.91 3.94
C TRP A 97 11.08 -23.51 2.74
N SER A 98 10.99 -24.82 2.60
CA SER A 98 11.36 -25.51 1.37
C SER A 98 10.41 -25.15 0.22
N ARG A 99 10.86 -25.36 -1.02
CA ARG A 99 10.00 -25.16 -2.22
C ARG A 99 8.68 -25.92 -2.11
N ALA A 100 8.70 -27.17 -1.66
CA ALA A 100 7.49 -27.98 -1.51
C ALA A 100 6.52 -27.38 -0.49
N GLN A 101 7.02 -26.90 0.66
CA GLN A 101 6.20 -26.25 1.68
C GLN A 101 5.57 -24.95 1.19
N VAL A 102 6.28 -24.17 0.36
CA VAL A 102 5.72 -22.97 -0.28
C VAL A 102 4.59 -23.35 -1.22
N LEU A 103 4.81 -24.30 -2.14
CA LEU A 103 3.78 -24.71 -3.11
C LEU A 103 2.54 -25.34 -2.44
N GLU A 104 2.68 -25.96 -1.28
CA GLU A 104 1.56 -26.46 -0.47
C GLU A 104 0.76 -25.33 0.23
N ARG A 105 1.44 -24.25 0.63
CA ARG A 105 0.87 -23.16 1.44
C ARG A 105 0.24 -22.04 0.63
N PHE A 106 0.52 -22.00 -0.67
CA PHE A 106 0.01 -21.00 -1.58
C PHE A 106 -1.09 -21.59 -2.47
N SER A 107 -2.28 -21.00 -2.38
CA SER A 107 -3.39 -21.24 -3.30
C SER A 107 -3.46 -20.13 -4.35
N TYR A 108 -4.13 -20.39 -5.46
CA TYR A 108 -4.21 -19.47 -6.60
C TYR A 108 -5.66 -19.28 -7.04
N GLU A 109 -6.04 -18.03 -7.25
CA GLU A 109 -7.28 -17.68 -7.94
C GLU A 109 -6.91 -17.20 -9.34
N ARG A 110 -7.41 -17.88 -10.38
CA ARG A 110 -7.13 -17.54 -11.78
C ARG A 110 -5.63 -17.51 -12.12
N ALA A 111 -4.94 -18.59 -11.75
CA ALA A 111 -3.54 -18.86 -12.05
C ALA A 111 -3.17 -18.60 -13.53
N ASP A 112 -4.10 -18.87 -14.44
CA ASP A 112 -4.04 -18.61 -15.89
C ASP A 112 -3.55 -17.19 -16.21
N ARG A 113 -4.02 -16.19 -15.48
CA ARG A 113 -3.70 -14.78 -15.77
C ARG A 113 -2.22 -14.46 -15.66
N LEU A 114 -1.53 -15.05 -14.68
CA LEU A 114 -0.10 -14.85 -14.52
C LEU A 114 0.69 -15.68 -15.54
N THR A 115 0.28 -16.92 -15.78
CA THR A 115 0.98 -17.81 -16.73
C THR A 115 0.85 -17.31 -18.16
N ASP A 116 -0.33 -16.82 -18.55
CA ASP A 116 -0.59 -16.26 -19.87
C ASP A 116 0.20 -14.96 -20.08
N ALA A 117 0.27 -14.10 -19.05
CA ALA A 117 1.09 -12.89 -19.10
C ALA A 117 2.58 -13.21 -19.26
N LEU A 118 3.08 -14.22 -18.54
CA LEU A 118 4.47 -14.69 -18.68
C LEU A 118 4.73 -15.27 -20.07
N ALA A 119 3.77 -16.02 -20.63
CA ALA A 119 3.88 -16.64 -21.95
C ALA A 119 4.01 -15.63 -23.11
N LEU A 120 3.64 -14.36 -22.91
CA LEU A 120 3.82 -13.30 -23.92
C LEU A 120 5.30 -13.01 -24.23
N GLY A 121 6.23 -13.37 -23.34
CA GLY A 121 7.67 -13.17 -23.57
C GLY A 121 8.13 -11.72 -23.58
N ARG A 122 7.31 -10.78 -23.08
CA ARG A 122 7.59 -9.33 -23.05
C ARG A 122 8.13 -8.83 -21.71
N GLY A 123 8.43 -9.75 -20.80
CA GLY A 123 8.51 -9.46 -19.36
C GLY A 123 7.13 -9.18 -18.77
N VAL A 124 7.03 -9.09 -17.45
CA VAL A 124 5.76 -8.80 -16.76
C VAL A 124 6.00 -7.75 -15.68
N ILE A 125 5.11 -6.78 -15.57
CA ILE A 125 5.11 -5.82 -14.46
C ILE A 125 4.02 -6.23 -13.48
N LEU A 126 4.41 -6.81 -12.34
CA LEU A 126 3.51 -7.11 -11.24
C LEU A 126 3.30 -5.86 -10.39
N VAL A 127 2.04 -5.50 -10.16
CA VAL A 127 1.68 -4.37 -9.31
C VAL A 127 0.72 -4.76 -8.20
N THR A 128 0.88 -4.11 -7.06
CA THR A 128 0.00 -4.23 -5.90
C THR A 128 -0.05 -2.89 -5.16
N GLY A 129 -0.93 -2.80 -4.16
CA GLY A 129 -0.78 -1.82 -3.09
C GLY A 129 0.04 -2.39 -1.92
N HIS A 130 0.21 -1.59 -0.87
CA HIS A 130 0.58 -2.06 0.47
C HIS A 130 -0.61 -2.82 1.08
N PHE A 131 -1.01 -3.90 0.41
CA PHE A 131 -2.19 -4.68 0.68
C PHE A 131 -1.85 -6.17 0.72
N GLY A 132 -2.33 -6.84 1.77
CA GLY A 132 -2.00 -8.23 2.03
C GLY A 132 -0.49 -8.43 2.24
N ASN A 133 0.00 -9.64 2.01
CA ASN A 133 1.38 -9.99 2.26
C ASN A 133 2.25 -9.90 1.00
N TRP A 134 2.45 -8.69 0.46
CA TRP A 134 3.25 -8.51 -0.77
C TRP A 134 4.69 -9.04 -0.63
N GLU A 135 5.28 -9.01 0.57
CA GLU A 135 6.63 -9.51 0.84
C GLU A 135 6.73 -11.03 0.58
N ALA A 136 5.70 -11.80 0.98
CA ALA A 136 5.60 -13.23 0.69
C ALA A 136 5.49 -13.54 -0.82
N GLY A 137 5.20 -12.54 -1.65
CA GLY A 137 5.24 -12.66 -3.11
C GLY A 137 6.62 -13.06 -3.63
N ALA A 138 7.71 -12.54 -3.07
CA ALA A 138 9.06 -12.93 -3.48
C ALA A 138 9.38 -14.39 -3.12
N VAL A 139 8.84 -14.89 -2.00
CA VAL A 139 8.95 -16.32 -1.61
C VAL A 139 8.22 -17.21 -2.62
N LEU A 140 7.01 -16.81 -3.02
CA LEU A 140 6.25 -17.49 -4.06
C LEU A 140 7.01 -17.52 -5.39
N MET A 141 7.50 -16.36 -5.87
CA MET A 141 8.19 -16.28 -7.16
C MET A 141 9.46 -17.15 -7.20
N LYS A 142 10.22 -17.21 -6.09
CA LYS A 142 11.35 -18.14 -5.95
C LYS A 142 10.92 -19.61 -6.06
N ALA A 143 9.84 -20.00 -5.36
CA ALA A 143 9.36 -21.38 -5.39
C ALA A 143 8.82 -21.78 -6.78
N LEU A 144 8.20 -20.83 -7.47
CA LEU A 144 7.80 -20.93 -8.88
C LEU A 144 9.00 -20.88 -9.84
N GLN A 145 10.18 -20.44 -9.39
CA GLN A 145 11.37 -20.27 -10.21
C GLN A 145 11.16 -19.25 -11.33
N VAL A 146 10.35 -18.22 -11.07
CA VAL A 146 10.17 -17.08 -11.96
C VAL A 146 11.14 -15.97 -11.55
N PRO A 147 12.04 -15.52 -12.44
CA PRO A 147 12.99 -14.45 -12.12
C PRO A 147 12.27 -13.16 -11.73
N LEU A 148 12.55 -12.70 -10.51
CA LEU A 148 11.94 -11.49 -9.94
C LEU A 148 12.98 -10.37 -9.79
N THR A 149 12.59 -9.17 -10.18
CA THR A 149 13.28 -7.92 -9.84
C THR A 149 12.31 -7.04 -9.03
N VAL A 150 12.70 -6.63 -7.83
CA VAL A 150 11.92 -5.73 -6.98
C VAL A 150 12.44 -4.30 -7.14
N VAL A 151 11.54 -3.36 -7.40
CA VAL A 151 11.87 -1.93 -7.41
C VAL A 151 11.48 -1.32 -6.07
N ALA A 152 12.43 -0.74 -5.35
CA ALA A 152 12.19 -0.21 -4.01
C ALA A 152 12.96 1.08 -3.73
N MET A 153 12.41 1.94 -2.88
CA MET A 153 13.16 3.04 -2.29
C MET A 153 14.18 2.47 -1.28
N PRO A 154 15.37 3.08 -1.15
CA PRO A 154 16.30 2.72 -0.08
C PRO A 154 15.70 3.04 1.28
N GLU A 155 15.94 2.18 2.26
CA GLU A 155 15.46 2.41 3.62
C GLU A 155 16.29 3.50 4.31
N PRO A 156 15.67 4.43 5.08
CA PRO A 156 16.40 5.47 5.80
C PRO A 156 17.36 4.93 6.85
N ASP A 157 17.03 3.79 7.48
CA ASP A 157 17.88 3.09 8.43
C ASP A 157 18.81 2.12 7.67
N PRO A 158 20.15 2.34 7.70
CA PRO A 158 21.10 1.50 6.96
C PRO A 158 21.07 0.02 7.35
N ASN A 159 20.77 -0.31 8.61
CA ASN A 159 20.71 -1.70 9.06
C ASN A 159 19.45 -2.38 8.51
N VAL A 160 18.33 -1.66 8.48
CA VAL A 160 17.09 -2.16 7.88
C VAL A 160 17.30 -2.35 6.38
N ASN A 161 17.96 -1.40 5.71
CA ASN A 161 18.32 -1.53 4.29
C ASN A 161 19.17 -2.80 4.05
N TRP A 162 20.19 -3.03 4.88
CA TRP A 162 21.05 -4.21 4.80
C TRP A 162 20.27 -5.52 5.02
N ILE A 163 19.40 -5.59 6.03
CA ILE A 163 18.57 -6.78 6.28
C ILE A 163 17.67 -7.07 5.08
N ARG A 164 16.97 -6.05 4.55
CA ARG A 164 16.09 -6.22 3.38
C ARG A 164 16.87 -6.67 2.15
N HIS A 165 18.04 -6.10 1.89
CA HIS A 165 18.91 -6.54 0.79
C HIS A 165 19.33 -8.01 0.95
N ARG A 166 19.72 -8.42 2.16
CA ARG A 166 20.06 -9.82 2.47
C ARG A 166 18.89 -10.76 2.23
N VAL A 167 17.70 -10.42 2.73
CA VAL A 167 16.48 -11.21 2.51
C VAL A 167 16.17 -11.35 1.02
N ARG A 168 16.23 -10.27 0.24
CA ARG A 168 16.00 -10.33 -1.22
C ARG A 168 17.04 -11.20 -1.93
N THR A 169 18.30 -11.13 -1.52
CA THR A 169 19.37 -12.00 -2.06
C THR A 169 19.11 -13.48 -1.76
N GLU A 170 18.71 -13.82 -0.53
CA GLU A 170 18.31 -15.18 -0.15
C GLU A 170 17.08 -15.68 -0.94
N LEU A 171 16.19 -14.75 -1.31
CA LEU A 171 15.04 -15.02 -2.17
C LEU A 171 15.38 -15.04 -3.67
N GLN A 172 16.65 -14.87 -4.06
CA GLN A 172 17.09 -14.79 -5.46
C GLN A 172 16.33 -13.70 -6.25
N ALA A 173 15.88 -12.66 -5.55
CA ALA A 173 15.23 -11.50 -6.14
C ALA A 173 16.27 -10.41 -6.39
N ASP A 174 16.40 -9.97 -7.64
CA ASP A 174 17.18 -8.79 -8.00
C ASP A 174 16.51 -7.53 -7.42
N THR A 175 17.29 -6.49 -7.13
CA THR A 175 16.75 -5.25 -6.55
C THR A 175 17.23 -4.05 -7.35
N ILE A 176 16.30 -3.22 -7.79
CA ILE A 176 16.58 -1.90 -8.35
C ILE A 176 16.19 -0.87 -7.29
N GLU A 177 17.19 -0.17 -6.76
CA GLU A 177 16.95 0.97 -5.89
C GLU A 177 16.49 2.18 -6.71
N VAL A 178 15.39 2.80 -6.30
CA VAL A 178 14.90 4.03 -6.92
C VAL A 178 15.85 5.17 -6.57
N ARG A 179 16.41 5.79 -7.61
CA ARG A 179 17.26 6.98 -7.51
C ARG A 179 16.63 8.10 -8.34
N GLN A 180 16.92 9.35 -8.01
CA GLN A 180 16.45 10.50 -8.78
C GLN A 180 17.27 10.72 -10.06
N SER A 181 17.39 9.67 -10.88
CA SER A 181 18.11 9.68 -12.16
C SER A 181 17.38 8.84 -13.21
N LEU A 182 17.75 9.01 -14.48
CA LEU A 182 17.22 8.20 -15.59
C LEU A 182 17.67 6.73 -15.55
N ASP A 183 18.58 6.39 -14.65
CA ASP A 183 19.13 5.05 -14.51
C ASP A 183 18.07 4.02 -14.08
N THR A 184 17.22 4.37 -13.10
CA THR A 184 16.19 3.44 -12.59
C THR A 184 15.22 2.98 -13.71
N PRO A 185 14.58 3.85 -14.50
CA PRO A 185 13.73 3.41 -15.62
C PRO A 185 14.47 2.59 -16.69
N LEU A 186 15.74 2.90 -16.98
CA LEU A 186 16.54 2.17 -17.96
C LEU A 186 16.85 0.75 -17.49
N GLN A 187 17.19 0.58 -16.20
CA GLN A 187 17.39 -0.73 -15.60
C GLN A 187 16.11 -1.56 -15.63
N ILE A 188 14.96 -0.97 -15.28
CA ILE A 188 13.67 -1.68 -15.30
C ILE A 188 13.34 -2.12 -16.73
N ARG A 189 13.46 -1.21 -17.72
CA ARG A 189 13.24 -1.55 -19.13
C ARG A 189 14.11 -2.73 -19.57
N ARG A 190 15.40 -2.73 -19.20
CA ARG A 190 16.33 -3.82 -19.52
C ARG A 190 15.83 -5.16 -18.97
N ARG A 191 15.40 -5.21 -17.71
CA ARG A 191 14.86 -6.44 -17.09
C ARG A 191 13.61 -6.95 -17.80
N LEU A 192 12.72 -6.05 -18.19
CA LEU A 192 11.52 -6.41 -18.97
C LEU A 192 11.87 -6.97 -20.35
N THR A 193 12.82 -6.35 -21.06
CA THR A 193 13.29 -6.87 -22.36
C THR A 193 14.02 -8.22 -22.26
N GLU A 194 14.59 -8.53 -21.09
CA GLU A 194 15.17 -9.85 -20.77
C GLU A 194 14.08 -10.89 -20.41
N GLY A 195 12.78 -10.56 -20.54
CA GLY A 195 11.66 -11.45 -20.22
C GLY A 195 11.41 -11.62 -18.72
N ARG A 196 12.05 -10.80 -17.86
CA ARG A 196 11.96 -10.95 -16.39
C ARG A 196 10.69 -10.32 -15.85
N THR A 197 10.34 -10.73 -14.63
CA THR A 197 9.23 -10.12 -13.88
C THR A 197 9.74 -8.99 -13.00
N VAL A 198 9.09 -7.84 -13.05
CA VAL A 198 9.39 -6.67 -12.22
C VAL A 198 8.21 -6.40 -11.28
N ALA A 199 8.43 -6.34 -9.98
CA ALA A 199 7.39 -6.04 -8.99
C ALA A 199 7.51 -4.63 -8.41
N MET A 200 6.38 -3.93 -8.34
CA MET A 200 6.28 -2.54 -7.85
C MET A 200 5.02 -2.34 -7.01
N LEU A 201 5.08 -1.47 -6.01
CA LEU A 201 3.91 -1.04 -5.23
C LEU A 201 3.46 0.32 -5.75
N MET A 202 2.16 0.46 -6.06
CA MET A 202 1.63 1.64 -6.75
C MET A 202 0.94 2.66 -5.85
N ASP A 203 0.43 2.24 -4.70
CA ASP A 203 -0.43 3.08 -3.85
C ASP A 203 0.35 4.12 -3.03
N ARG A 204 1.68 4.22 -3.21
CA ARG A 204 2.52 5.32 -2.70
C ARG A 204 3.33 5.90 -3.84
N HIS A 205 3.32 7.22 -3.99
CA HIS A 205 4.02 7.91 -5.08
C HIS A 205 5.36 8.50 -4.61
N VAL A 206 6.08 9.18 -5.50
CA VAL A 206 7.10 10.16 -5.13
C VAL A 206 6.77 11.46 -5.86
N GLU A 207 7.09 12.63 -5.30
CA GLU A 207 6.56 13.91 -5.81
C GLU A 207 6.77 14.14 -7.33
N ARG A 208 7.85 13.61 -7.90
CA ARG A 208 8.15 13.71 -9.35
C ARG A 208 7.49 12.64 -10.22
N ASP A 209 7.04 11.54 -9.62
CA ASP A 209 6.40 10.41 -10.30
C ASP A 209 5.11 10.06 -9.55
N ARG A 210 4.05 10.75 -9.96
CA ARG A 210 2.71 10.59 -9.40
C ARG A 210 1.66 10.77 -10.50
N VAL A 211 0.57 10.03 -10.40
CA VAL A 211 -0.57 10.09 -11.32
C VAL A 211 -1.85 10.23 -10.48
N PRO A 212 -2.71 11.23 -10.77
CA PRO A 212 -3.92 11.47 -9.99
C PRO A 212 -4.91 10.34 -10.21
N VAL A 213 -5.37 9.68 -9.15
CA VAL A 213 -6.40 8.65 -9.22
C VAL A 213 -7.50 8.95 -8.20
N THR A 214 -8.67 8.35 -8.39
CA THR A 214 -9.77 8.40 -7.42
C THR A 214 -9.90 7.04 -6.74
N MET A 215 -9.95 7.05 -5.42
CA MET A 215 -10.25 5.89 -4.59
C MET A 215 -11.28 6.27 -3.52
N PHE A 216 -12.32 5.45 -3.33
CA PHE A 216 -13.39 5.68 -2.34
C PHE A 216 -14.04 7.07 -2.48
N GLY A 217 -14.20 7.54 -3.73
CA GLY A 217 -14.71 8.88 -4.04
C GLY A 217 -13.76 10.03 -3.65
N ARG A 218 -12.53 9.74 -3.21
CA ARG A 218 -11.51 10.73 -2.85
C ARG A 218 -10.37 10.72 -3.85
N ARG A 219 -9.84 11.90 -4.18
CA ARG A 219 -8.65 12.04 -5.01
C ARG A 219 -7.40 11.70 -4.20
N THR A 220 -6.47 10.99 -4.82
CA THR A 220 -5.14 10.65 -4.30
C THR A 220 -4.18 10.50 -5.48
N HIS A 221 -2.93 10.10 -5.24
CA HIS A 221 -1.96 9.83 -6.31
C HIS A 221 -1.30 8.46 -6.17
N PHE A 222 -1.12 7.79 -7.30
CA PHE A 222 -0.37 6.54 -7.41
C PHE A 222 0.98 6.79 -8.08
N LEU A 223 1.93 5.88 -7.89
CA LEU A 223 3.17 5.86 -8.66
C LEU A 223 2.85 5.67 -10.15
N GLY A 224 3.34 6.57 -11.01
CA GLY A 224 3.09 6.53 -12.45
C GLY A 224 4.00 5.57 -13.21
N ALA A 225 5.24 5.35 -12.71
CA ALA A 225 6.25 4.55 -13.38
C ALA A 225 5.76 3.17 -13.87
N PRO A 226 5.01 2.36 -13.10
CA PRO A 226 4.59 1.03 -13.56
C PRO A 226 3.74 1.08 -14.85
N ALA A 227 2.74 1.97 -14.88
CA ALA A 227 1.88 2.14 -16.05
C ALA A 227 2.63 2.79 -17.23
N LEU A 228 3.52 3.75 -16.95
CA LEU A 228 4.38 4.35 -17.98
C LEU A 228 5.34 3.31 -18.60
N LEU A 229 5.94 2.45 -17.78
CA LEU A 229 6.84 1.39 -18.25
C LEU A 229 6.07 0.33 -19.03
N ALA A 230 4.86 -0.03 -18.62
CA ALA A 230 3.96 -0.90 -19.40
C ALA A 230 3.68 -0.30 -20.78
N TYR A 231 3.34 0.99 -20.85
CA TYR A 231 3.17 1.71 -22.12
C TYR A 231 4.45 1.66 -22.97
N LEU A 232 5.61 2.01 -22.41
CA LEU A 232 6.87 2.11 -23.15
C LEU A 232 7.42 0.75 -23.64
N THR A 233 7.19 -0.32 -22.88
CA THR A 233 7.74 -1.66 -23.18
C THR A 233 6.74 -2.58 -23.87
N GLY A 234 5.44 -2.35 -23.66
CA GLY A 234 4.40 -3.26 -24.11
C GLY A 234 4.29 -4.51 -23.23
N ALA A 235 4.98 -4.51 -22.08
CA ALA A 235 4.84 -5.54 -21.07
C ALA A 235 3.44 -5.47 -20.42
N PRO A 236 2.78 -6.62 -20.17
CA PRO A 236 1.55 -6.67 -19.40
C PRO A 236 1.76 -6.09 -17.99
N LEU A 237 0.85 -5.21 -17.58
CA LEU A 237 0.73 -4.72 -16.21
C LEU A 237 -0.28 -5.60 -15.48
N VAL A 238 0.17 -6.43 -14.53
CA VAL A 238 -0.67 -7.44 -13.86
C VAL A 238 -0.85 -7.07 -12.39
N PRO A 239 -2.03 -6.59 -11.99
CA PRO A 239 -2.36 -6.41 -10.58
C PRO A 239 -2.44 -7.77 -9.89
N ILE A 240 -1.78 -7.93 -8.76
CA ILE A 240 -1.79 -9.19 -8.00
C ILE A 240 -1.84 -8.92 -6.51
N PHE A 241 -2.78 -9.56 -5.82
CA PHE A 241 -2.96 -9.40 -4.38
C PHE A 241 -2.73 -10.74 -3.67
N LEU A 242 -1.91 -10.71 -2.62
CA LEU A 242 -1.56 -11.91 -1.85
C LEU A 242 -2.22 -11.85 -0.48
N VAL A 243 -3.34 -12.55 -0.32
CA VAL A 243 -4.18 -12.46 0.87
C VAL A 243 -3.94 -13.64 1.80
N ARG A 244 -3.89 -13.39 3.10
CA ARG A 244 -3.77 -14.43 4.12
C ARG A 244 -5.07 -15.24 4.27
N GLU A 245 -4.95 -16.57 4.24
CA GLU A 245 -6.04 -17.54 4.47
C GLU A 245 -5.94 -18.24 5.83
N GLY A 246 -4.88 -17.95 6.58
CA GLY A 246 -4.57 -18.53 7.87
C GLY A 246 -3.09 -18.47 8.13
N ARG A 247 -2.65 -19.01 9.27
CA ARG A 247 -1.24 -19.00 9.68
C ARG A 247 -0.36 -19.63 8.59
N GLY A 248 0.49 -18.81 7.99
CA GLY A 248 1.41 -19.22 6.93
C GLY A 248 0.73 -19.80 5.69
N ARG A 249 -0.52 -19.46 5.42
CA ARG A 249 -1.24 -19.86 4.20
C ARG A 249 -1.74 -18.63 3.46
N PHE A 250 -1.53 -18.60 2.16
CA PHE A 250 -1.78 -17.43 1.33
C PHE A 250 -2.54 -17.81 0.06
N ARG A 251 -3.39 -16.90 -0.40
CA ARG A 251 -4.04 -16.96 -1.71
C ARG A 251 -3.50 -15.86 -2.59
N ALA A 252 -2.83 -16.23 -3.67
CA ALA A 252 -2.43 -15.31 -4.72
C ALA A 252 -3.60 -15.08 -5.69
N ARG A 253 -3.95 -13.82 -5.93
CA ARG A 253 -5.09 -13.41 -6.75
C ARG A 253 -4.64 -12.48 -7.89
N PRO A 254 -3.97 -13.00 -8.94
CA PRO A 254 -3.73 -12.23 -10.14
C PRO A 254 -5.05 -11.74 -10.77
N GLN A 255 -5.09 -10.45 -11.07
CA GLN A 255 -6.16 -9.81 -11.81
C GLN A 255 -5.87 -9.85 -13.31
N GLU A 256 -6.86 -9.43 -14.10
CA GLU A 256 -6.73 -9.38 -15.54
C GLU A 256 -5.52 -8.51 -15.94
N PRO A 257 -4.60 -8.99 -16.79
CA PRO A 257 -3.50 -8.18 -17.30
C PRO A 257 -4.00 -6.94 -18.04
N ILE A 258 -3.52 -5.78 -17.63
CA ILE A 258 -3.77 -4.52 -18.32
C ILE A 258 -2.74 -4.38 -19.45
N ILE A 259 -3.22 -4.51 -20.69
CA ILE A 259 -2.43 -4.24 -21.89
C ILE A 259 -2.74 -2.83 -22.37
N ILE A 260 -1.72 -1.96 -22.35
CA ILE A 260 -1.87 -0.58 -22.79
C ILE A 260 -1.64 -0.51 -24.29
N ASP A 261 -2.72 -0.35 -25.06
CA ASP A 261 -2.63 -0.01 -26.48
C ASP A 261 -2.01 1.38 -26.62
N ARG A 262 -0.96 1.50 -27.43
CA ARG A 262 -0.22 2.76 -27.62
C ARG A 262 -0.95 3.74 -28.54
N ALA A 263 -2.15 3.39 -29.02
CA ALA A 263 -3.02 4.29 -29.73
C ALA A 263 -3.62 5.35 -28.79
N GLY A 264 -3.09 6.57 -28.85
CA GLY A 264 -3.67 7.73 -28.17
C GLY A 264 -2.65 8.56 -27.40
N ASN A 265 -3.14 9.44 -26.52
CA ASN A 265 -2.28 10.25 -25.67
C ASN A 265 -1.67 9.40 -24.55
N ARG A 266 -0.34 9.40 -24.46
CA ARG A 266 0.42 8.65 -23.44
C ARG A 266 -0.09 8.90 -22.02
N ASP A 267 -0.26 10.17 -21.63
CA ASP A 267 -0.55 10.52 -20.23
C ASP A 267 -1.97 10.09 -19.85
N GLU A 268 -2.91 10.15 -20.78
CA GLU A 268 -4.28 9.63 -20.59
C GLU A 268 -4.29 8.10 -20.46
N LEU A 269 -3.52 7.39 -21.28
CA LEU A 269 -3.43 5.94 -21.24
C LEU A 269 -2.79 5.44 -19.93
N VAL A 270 -1.72 6.11 -19.49
CA VAL A 270 -1.06 5.86 -18.20
C VAL A 270 -2.03 6.12 -17.05
N LEU A 271 -2.77 7.24 -17.10
CA LEU A 271 -3.80 7.56 -16.10
C LEU A 271 -4.89 6.50 -16.04
N ARG A 272 -5.44 6.07 -17.19
CA ARG A 272 -6.47 5.02 -17.24
C ARG A 272 -5.98 3.70 -16.65
N ALA A 273 -4.76 3.27 -16.99
CA ALA A 273 -4.17 2.06 -16.43
C ALA A 273 -3.96 2.18 -14.91
N ALA A 274 -3.43 3.31 -14.42
CA ALA A 274 -3.27 3.54 -12.98
C ALA A 274 -4.63 3.55 -12.26
N GLN A 275 -5.66 4.16 -12.83
CA GLN A 275 -7.02 4.16 -12.29
C GLN A 275 -7.64 2.76 -12.26
N GLN A 276 -7.38 1.91 -13.26
CA GLN A 276 -7.80 0.50 -13.25
C GLN A 276 -7.17 -0.26 -12.08
N VAL A 277 -5.87 -0.08 -11.84
CA VAL A 277 -5.18 -0.68 -10.67
C VAL A 277 -5.78 -0.16 -9.36
N ALA A 278 -6.01 1.15 -9.26
CA ALA A 278 -6.62 1.76 -8.07
C ALA A 278 -8.01 1.19 -7.79
N THR A 279 -8.83 1.01 -8.83
CA THR A 279 -10.18 0.43 -8.73
C THR A 279 -10.16 -1.03 -8.30
N LEU A 280 -9.18 -1.82 -8.77
CA LEU A 280 -9.01 -3.21 -8.33
C LEU A 280 -8.54 -3.28 -6.87
N LEU A 281 -7.60 -2.42 -6.48
CA LEU A 281 -7.17 -2.31 -5.09
C LEU A 281 -8.32 -1.87 -4.18
N GLU A 282 -9.16 -0.92 -4.61
CA GLU A 282 -10.35 -0.47 -3.88
C GLU A 282 -11.26 -1.65 -3.53
N ARG A 283 -11.60 -2.50 -4.50
CA ARG A 283 -12.43 -3.70 -4.29
C ARG A 283 -11.83 -4.68 -3.27
N GLU A 284 -10.50 -4.86 -3.31
CA GLU A 284 -9.82 -5.73 -2.36
C GLU A 284 -9.82 -5.14 -0.94
N ILE A 285 -9.64 -3.82 -0.81
CA ILE A 285 -9.72 -3.10 0.46
C ILE A 285 -11.15 -3.14 1.01
N GLU A 286 -12.19 -2.97 0.19
CA GLU A 286 -13.59 -3.10 0.63
C GLU A 286 -13.85 -4.51 1.21
N ALA A 287 -13.36 -5.54 0.54
CA ALA A 287 -13.53 -6.92 0.97
C ALA A 287 -12.75 -7.24 2.25
N ARG A 288 -11.50 -6.74 2.37
CA ARG A 288 -10.56 -7.08 3.45
C ARG A 288 -9.78 -5.84 3.92
N PRO A 289 -10.44 -4.87 4.57
CA PRO A 289 -9.82 -3.59 4.91
C PRO A 289 -8.70 -3.72 5.94
N GLU A 290 -8.71 -4.78 6.75
CA GLU A 290 -7.64 -5.07 7.68
C GLU A 290 -6.32 -5.47 7.00
N CYS A 291 -6.31 -5.71 5.69
CA CYS A 291 -5.11 -6.04 4.92
C CYS A 291 -4.45 -4.81 4.28
N TRP A 292 -5.00 -3.60 4.42
CA TRP A 292 -4.42 -2.38 3.84
C TRP A 292 -3.53 -1.63 4.83
N TYR A 293 -2.21 -1.63 4.60
CA TYR A 293 -1.19 -1.22 5.56
C TYR A 293 -0.70 0.21 5.31
N GLN A 294 -1.59 1.18 5.54
CA GLN A 294 -1.25 2.61 5.53
C GLN A 294 -1.22 3.18 6.95
N PHE A 295 -0.02 3.18 7.56
CA PHE A 295 0.22 3.62 8.94
C PHE A 295 0.46 5.13 9.11
N TYR A 296 0.17 5.90 8.07
CA TYR A 296 0.17 7.36 8.04
C TYR A 296 -1.17 7.83 7.45
N ARG A 297 -1.52 9.10 7.64
CA ARG A 297 -2.76 9.65 7.07
C ARG A 297 -2.64 9.70 5.55
N TYR A 298 -3.22 8.72 4.88
CA TYR A 298 -3.05 8.43 3.46
C TYR A 298 -3.58 9.54 2.56
N TRP A 299 -4.70 10.12 2.99
CA TRP A 299 -5.44 11.15 2.26
C TRP A 299 -4.92 12.57 2.50
N GLU A 300 -4.03 12.78 3.49
CA GLU A 300 -3.43 14.10 3.72
C GLU A 300 -2.37 14.42 2.66
N ASP A 301 -2.18 15.70 2.37
CA ASP A 301 -1.10 16.23 1.52
C ASP A 301 -1.11 15.71 0.07
N GLN A 302 -2.31 15.64 -0.55
CA GLN A 302 -2.48 15.30 -1.97
C GLN A 302 -2.99 16.50 -2.81
N PRO A 303 -2.35 17.69 -2.78
CA PRO A 303 -2.82 18.84 -3.57
C PRO A 303 -2.67 18.56 -5.06
N GLU A 304 -3.74 18.79 -5.81
CA GLU A 304 -3.79 18.59 -7.25
C GLU A 304 -3.46 19.88 -8.01
N THR A 305 -2.62 19.75 -9.03
CA THR A 305 -2.26 20.84 -9.94
C THR A 305 -3.34 21.06 -11.01
N ASN A 306 -3.37 22.25 -11.62
CA ASN A 306 -4.26 22.53 -12.75
C ASN A 306 -4.01 21.63 -13.96
N ALA A 307 -2.76 21.17 -14.14
CA ALA A 307 -2.41 20.24 -15.20
C ALA A 307 -3.04 18.85 -15.00
N GLU A 308 -2.98 18.32 -13.77
CA GLU A 308 -3.60 17.06 -13.38
C GLU A 308 -5.12 17.10 -13.57
N ARG A 309 -5.79 18.19 -13.15
CA ARG A 309 -7.24 18.38 -13.36
C ARG A 309 -7.65 18.30 -14.83
N ARG A 310 -6.88 18.96 -15.71
CA ARG A 310 -7.13 18.95 -17.16
C ARG A 310 -6.90 17.56 -17.75
N LEU A 311 -5.88 16.84 -17.28
CA LEU A 311 -5.61 15.48 -17.72
C LEU A 311 -6.77 14.54 -17.35
N VAL A 312 -7.27 14.62 -16.12
CA VAL A 312 -8.42 13.82 -15.66
C VAL A 312 -9.66 14.12 -16.52
N ARG A 313 -10.04 15.38 -16.68
CA ARG A 313 -11.19 15.81 -17.50
C ARG A 313 -11.09 15.28 -18.94
N ARG A 314 -9.90 15.38 -19.55
CA ARG A 314 -9.65 14.87 -20.90
C ARG A 314 -9.77 13.36 -20.98
N SER A 315 -9.21 12.64 -20.01
CA SER A 315 -9.25 11.17 -19.98
C SER A 315 -10.66 10.59 -19.91
N LEU A 316 -11.60 11.34 -19.31
CA LEU A 316 -13.04 11.04 -19.20
C LEU A 316 -13.84 11.46 -20.44
N GLY A 317 -13.22 12.13 -21.43
CA GLY A 317 -13.90 12.62 -22.62
C GLY A 317 -14.69 13.93 -22.41
N GLU A 318 -14.53 14.62 -21.28
CA GLU A 318 -15.26 15.84 -20.91
C GLU A 318 -14.62 17.12 -21.50
N GLY A 319 -14.22 17.07 -22.77
CA GLY A 319 -13.53 18.18 -23.46
C GLY A 319 -14.46 19.32 -23.89
N GLY A 320 -14.92 20.13 -22.93
CA GLY A 320 -15.47 21.47 -23.19
C GLY A 320 -14.40 22.56 -23.09
N THR A 321 -14.58 23.67 -23.81
CA THR A 321 -13.70 24.86 -23.96
C THR A 321 -12.91 25.25 -22.69
N PRO A 322 -11.69 25.80 -22.84
CA PRO A 322 -10.87 26.15 -21.70
C PRO A 322 -11.56 27.25 -20.88
N ASP A 323 -12.02 26.88 -19.68
CA ASP A 323 -12.41 27.83 -18.65
C ASP A 323 -11.20 28.76 -18.41
N ALA A 324 -11.46 30.06 -18.53
CA ALA A 324 -10.47 31.11 -18.34
C ALA A 324 -9.68 30.90 -17.04
N GLU A 325 -8.37 31.19 -17.09
CA GLU A 325 -7.53 31.19 -15.90
C GLU A 325 -8.22 31.94 -14.75
N PRO A 326 -8.27 31.37 -13.53
CA PRO A 326 -8.71 32.13 -12.38
C PRO A 326 -7.75 33.32 -12.22
N PRO A 327 -8.24 34.53 -11.95
CA PRO A 327 -7.39 35.71 -11.87
C PRO A 327 -6.33 35.47 -10.80
N THR A 328 -5.07 35.61 -11.19
CA THR A 328 -3.94 35.76 -10.28
C THR A 328 -4.30 36.88 -9.31
N ALA A 329 -4.45 36.55 -8.03
CA ALA A 329 -4.57 37.54 -6.98
C ALA A 329 -3.27 38.34 -6.94
N GLU A 330 -3.25 39.46 -7.67
CA GLU A 330 -2.25 40.50 -7.49
C GLU A 330 -2.33 40.97 -6.04
N ARG A 331 -1.20 40.85 -5.33
CA ARG A 331 -1.03 41.48 -4.03
C ARG A 331 -1.14 42.99 -4.25
N PRO A 332 -2.06 43.71 -3.58
CA PRO A 332 -2.08 45.15 -3.70
C PRO A 332 -0.83 45.71 -3.01
N GLU A 333 -0.03 46.42 -3.80
CA GLU A 333 1.02 47.30 -3.33
C GLU A 333 0.39 48.34 -2.39
N THR A 334 0.83 48.35 -1.13
CA THR A 334 0.51 49.40 -0.18
C THR A 334 1.44 50.58 -0.42
N ASN A 335 0.90 51.73 -0.81
CA ASN A 335 1.60 53.00 -0.63
C ASN A 335 0.66 54.12 -0.11
N ALA A 336 1.02 54.57 1.09
CA ALA A 336 0.96 55.93 1.64
C ALA A 336 -0.40 56.66 1.87
N GLU A 337 -0.63 56.88 3.18
CA GLU A 337 -0.85 58.20 3.82
C GLU A 337 -2.21 58.91 3.74
N ARG A 338 -2.95 58.94 4.87
CA ARG A 338 -2.99 60.06 5.85
C ARG A 338 -4.15 59.90 6.87
N GLY A 339 -3.88 60.18 8.14
CA GLY A 339 -4.87 60.73 9.08
C GLY A 339 -5.23 59.90 10.33
N THR A 340 -4.42 60.00 11.38
CA THR A 340 -4.78 59.78 12.81
C THR A 340 -5.30 61.09 13.45
N PRO A 341 -5.73 61.16 14.74
CA PRO A 341 -6.23 60.14 15.69
C PRO A 341 -7.48 60.60 16.52
N HIS A 342 -8.15 59.71 17.27
CA HIS A 342 -8.39 59.93 18.72
C HIS A 342 -9.10 58.77 19.49
N ALA A 343 -8.58 58.55 20.71
CA ALA A 343 -9.27 58.29 22.00
C ALA A 343 -9.69 56.85 22.44
N GLU A 344 -8.81 56.27 23.27
CA GLU A 344 -9.00 55.74 24.65
C GLU A 344 -10.26 54.93 25.08
N ARG A 345 -10.02 53.63 25.41
CA ARG A 345 -10.30 52.82 26.65
C ARG A 345 -11.67 52.92 27.40
N PRO A 346 -12.01 51.99 28.35
CA PRO A 346 -11.64 50.58 28.56
C PRO A 346 -12.84 49.63 28.90
N THR A 347 -12.54 48.33 29.13
CA THR A 347 -13.37 47.24 29.69
C THR A 347 -13.96 47.53 31.09
N PRO A 348 -14.98 46.76 31.58
CA PRO A 348 -14.66 45.67 32.51
C PRO A 348 -15.57 44.41 32.51
N SER A 349 -14.95 43.30 32.92
CA SER A 349 -15.41 42.11 33.67
C SER A 349 -16.88 41.95 34.10
N ALA A 350 -17.41 40.70 34.06
CA ALA A 350 -17.77 39.95 35.27
C ALA A 350 -18.26 38.50 35.00
N GLU A 351 -17.69 37.64 35.82
CA GLU A 351 -17.97 36.29 36.32
C GLU A 351 -19.35 35.59 36.21
N ARG A 352 -19.19 34.25 36.03
CA ARG A 352 -19.81 33.09 36.72
C ARG A 352 -21.34 33.01 36.82
N ARG A 353 -21.87 31.88 36.33
CA ARG A 353 -22.80 31.05 37.11
C ARG A 353 -22.54 29.55 36.91
N THR A 354 -22.73 28.86 38.02
CA THR A 354 -22.56 27.45 38.36
C THR A 354 -23.81 26.65 38.03
N SER A 355 -23.66 25.41 37.56
CA SER A 355 -24.19 24.19 38.18
C SER A 355 -23.77 23.01 37.31
N ASP A 356 -23.35 21.89 37.91
CA ASP A 356 -24.12 20.66 37.70
C ASP A 356 -23.69 19.59 38.68
N ALA A 357 -24.73 19.03 39.29
CA ALA A 357 -24.70 18.01 40.30
C ALA A 357 -24.63 16.61 39.69
N ALA A 358 -24.13 15.70 40.50
CA ALA A 358 -23.91 14.30 40.23
C ALA A 358 -25.19 13.50 39.93
N ALA A 359 -25.04 12.46 39.12
CA ALA A 359 -25.89 11.27 39.17
C ALA A 359 -25.03 10.02 38.91
N ALA A 360 -25.04 9.12 39.89
CA ALA A 360 -24.44 7.80 39.86
C ALA A 360 -25.40 6.77 39.23
N ALA A 361 -24.85 5.79 38.50
CA ALA A 361 -25.44 4.45 38.40
C ALA A 361 -24.36 3.43 37.99
N SER A 362 -24.30 2.34 38.75
CA SER A 362 -23.41 1.19 38.61
C SER A 362 -24.21 -0.04 38.09
N PRO A 363 -23.56 -1.21 37.82
CA PRO A 363 -23.75 -1.98 36.59
C PRO A 363 -24.69 -3.20 36.73
N GLN A 364 -25.09 -3.76 35.59
CA GLN A 364 -25.61 -5.14 35.51
C GLN A 364 -24.86 -5.99 34.48
N ARG A 365 -24.59 -7.22 34.91
CA ARG A 365 -23.95 -8.34 34.21
C ARG A 365 -25.00 -9.23 33.52
N GLY A 366 -24.53 -10.03 32.56
CA GLY A 366 -25.20 -11.21 31.97
C GLY A 366 -25.39 -11.01 30.47
N SER A 367 -25.14 -11.95 29.57
CA SER A 367 -24.92 -13.40 29.65
C SER A 367 -24.23 -13.82 28.35
N ALA A 368 -23.45 -14.90 28.43
CA ALA A 368 -22.84 -15.61 27.32
C ALA A 368 -23.89 -16.17 26.35
N LEU A 369 -23.50 -16.29 25.07
CA LEU A 369 -24.06 -17.24 24.10
C LEU A 369 -22.95 -17.63 23.12
N GLU A 370 -22.42 -18.83 23.35
CA GLU A 370 -21.63 -19.61 22.40
C GLU A 370 -22.52 -20.06 21.24
N GLY A 371 -21.97 -20.11 20.03
CA GLY A 371 -22.75 -20.52 18.86
C GLY A 371 -21.94 -20.72 17.58
N ARG A 372 -21.34 -21.91 17.47
CA ARG A 372 -21.04 -22.67 16.23
C ARG A 372 -19.95 -22.17 15.29
N ALA A 373 -18.81 -22.85 15.41
CA ALA A 373 -17.84 -23.06 14.35
C ALA A 373 -18.48 -23.78 13.15
N GLY A 374 -18.40 -23.16 11.97
CA GLY A 374 -18.68 -23.81 10.69
C GLY A 374 -17.48 -24.66 10.25
N SER A 375 -17.77 -25.89 9.83
CA SER A 375 -16.82 -26.86 9.28
C SER A 375 -16.06 -26.33 8.05
N PRO A 376 -14.80 -26.73 7.82
CA PRO A 376 -14.05 -26.31 6.64
C PRO A 376 -14.58 -27.00 5.37
N SER A 377 -14.79 -26.18 4.33
CA SER A 377 -15.09 -26.58 2.94
C SER A 377 -13.95 -27.44 2.36
N PRO A 378 -14.23 -28.39 1.42
CA PRO A 378 -13.26 -29.41 1.05
C PRO A 378 -12.07 -28.84 0.26
N ALA A 379 -10.91 -29.45 0.49
CA ALA A 379 -9.62 -29.11 -0.10
C ALA A 379 -9.72 -28.83 -1.61
N GLN A 380 -9.48 -27.56 -1.99
CA GLN A 380 -9.14 -27.22 -3.35
C GLN A 380 -7.79 -27.84 -3.67
N LYS A 381 -7.78 -28.77 -4.64
CA LYS A 381 -6.55 -29.34 -5.20
C LYS A 381 -5.58 -28.20 -5.54
N ALA A 382 -4.33 -28.33 -5.12
CA ALA A 382 -3.25 -27.44 -5.52
C ALA A 382 -3.21 -27.39 -7.06
N VAL A 383 -3.75 -26.32 -7.64
CA VAL A 383 -3.61 -26.03 -9.06
C VAL A 383 -2.14 -25.66 -9.24
N SER A 384 -1.35 -26.58 -9.79
CA SER A 384 0.01 -26.30 -10.23
C SER A 384 -0.04 -25.21 -11.30
N LEU A 385 0.62 -24.08 -11.08
CA LEU A 385 0.85 -23.06 -12.11
C LEU A 385 1.74 -23.67 -13.21
N PRO A 386 1.24 -23.89 -14.44
CA PRO A 386 2.09 -24.31 -15.55
C PRO A 386 2.94 -23.11 -15.97
N ILE A 387 4.22 -23.12 -15.66
CA ILE A 387 5.15 -22.05 -16.07
C ILE A 387 5.69 -22.41 -17.45
N PRO A 388 5.53 -21.56 -18.47
CA PRO A 388 6.05 -21.82 -19.81
C PRO A 388 7.57 -22.04 -19.79
N GLY A 389 8.05 -23.12 -20.43
CA GLY A 389 9.47 -23.32 -20.73
C GLY A 389 10.25 -24.33 -19.88
N LYS A 390 9.59 -25.24 -19.14
CA LYS A 390 10.29 -26.20 -18.26
C LYS A 390 10.25 -27.68 -18.63
N ASP A 391 9.54 -28.08 -19.69
CA ASP A 391 9.53 -29.47 -20.16
C ASP A 391 10.64 -29.78 -21.18
N ALA A 392 11.69 -28.95 -21.25
CA ALA A 392 12.84 -29.16 -22.12
C ALA A 392 14.14 -28.85 -21.37
N SER A 393 14.55 -29.73 -20.44
CA SER A 393 15.93 -29.85 -19.92
C SER A 393 16.11 -31.17 -19.20
#